data_AF-A0AAA9TEP5-F1
#
_entry.id   AF-A0AAA9TEP5-F1
#
_cell.length_a   1.000
_cell.length_b   1.000
_cell.length_c   1.000
_cell.angle_alpha   90.00
_cell.angle_beta   90.00
_cell.angle_gamma   90.00
#
_symmetry.space_group_name_H-M   'P 1'
#
loop_
_entity.id
_entity.type
_entity.pdbx_description
1 polymer ?
#
loop_
_entity_poly.entity_id
_entity_poly.type
_entity_poly.pdbx_seq_one_letter_code
_entity_poly.pdbx_strand_id
1 'polypeptide(L)'
;MSTFAKFRNSQDIYYCTIAVSSHTSKITLKILQARLQQYVNRELPDVQAGFRKGRGTRDRIANIRWIIKKARNFQKNIYFCFIDYTKDFDYVGHNKLWKILKEMEIPDHLTCLLRNLYAGQEATELDMEQHTGSKLGKEYVKAVYCSPCLFDLYAEYIMQNAGLHEAQAGIKIVGRNINNLRYTDDITLMAESEEELKSCLMKVKEESENLA
;
A
#
# COMPACT_ATOMS: atom_id res chain seq x y z
N MET A 1 26.54 -10.36 0.59
CA MET A 1 27.07 -9.58 -0.55
C MET A 1 25.99 -9.47 -1.60
N SER A 2 25.25 -8.36 -1.60
CA SER A 2 24.25 -8.04 -2.61
C SER A 2 24.72 -6.81 -3.38
N THR A 3 24.77 -6.95 -4.70
CA THR A 3 25.25 -5.97 -5.68
C THR A 3 24.05 -5.15 -6.17
N PHE A 4 24.14 -3.83 -6.13
CA PHE A 4 23.15 -2.89 -6.69
C PHE A 4 23.76 -2.15 -7.88
N ALA A 5 22.95 -1.49 -8.71
CA ALA A 5 23.43 -0.67 -9.82
C ALA A 5 22.69 0.66 -9.79
N LYS A 6 23.40 1.80 -9.81
CA LYS A 6 22.81 3.11 -10.08
C LYS A 6 23.77 3.96 -10.91
N PHE A 7 23.19 4.78 -11.80
CA PHE A 7 23.84 5.77 -12.67
C PHE A 7 23.33 7.18 -12.27
N ARG A 8 24.15 8.23 -12.45
CA ARG A 8 23.80 9.67 -12.36
C ARG A 8 24.45 10.39 -13.56
N ASN A 9 23.81 11.30 -14.31
CA ASN A 9 23.12 12.53 -13.91
C ASN A 9 22.20 13.10 -15.01
N SER A 10 21.33 14.03 -14.59
CA SER A 10 20.67 15.14 -15.32
C SER A 10 19.29 14.87 -15.98
N GLN A 11 18.30 15.58 -15.43
CA GLN A 11 16.88 15.72 -15.79
C GLN A 11 15.95 14.58 -15.35
N ASP A 12 14.92 14.97 -14.58
CA ASP A 12 13.91 14.14 -13.89
C ASP A 12 13.53 12.83 -14.58
N ILE A 13 14.09 11.72 -14.09
CA ILE A 13 13.69 10.35 -14.44
C ILE A 13 13.39 9.60 -13.13
N TYR A 14 12.14 9.14 -12.99
CA TYR A 14 11.65 8.39 -11.83
C TYR A 14 12.24 6.96 -11.82
N TYR A 15 13.43 6.78 -11.24
CA TYR A 15 14.03 5.45 -11.09
C TYR A 15 13.44 4.66 -9.91
N CYS A 16 13.08 3.40 -10.13
CA CYS A 16 12.73 2.43 -9.09
C CYS A 16 13.97 1.61 -8.71
N THR A 17 14.45 1.70 -7.46
CA THR A 17 15.56 0.86 -6.99
C THR A 17 15.11 -0.58 -6.81
N ILE A 18 15.75 -1.53 -7.51
CA ILE A 18 15.49 -2.97 -7.39
C ILE A 18 16.49 -3.59 -6.41
N ALA A 19 16.00 -4.34 -5.41
CA ALA A 19 16.88 -5.10 -4.52
C ALA A 19 17.08 -6.53 -5.01
N VAL A 20 18.34 -6.95 -5.10
CA VAL A 20 18.72 -8.32 -5.48
C VAL A 20 19.07 -9.11 -4.23
N SER A 21 18.26 -10.11 -3.90
CA SER A 21 18.45 -10.99 -2.75
C SER A 21 19.00 -12.37 -3.16
N SER A 22 19.61 -13.08 -2.21
CA SER A 22 20.08 -14.45 -2.41
C SER A 22 18.94 -15.41 -2.77
N HIS A 23 19.23 -16.50 -3.47
CA HIS A 23 18.22 -17.52 -3.80
C HIS A 23 17.53 -18.08 -2.56
N THR A 24 18.29 -18.36 -1.49
CA THR A 24 17.75 -18.82 -0.20
C THR A 24 16.79 -17.80 0.41
N SER A 25 17.17 -16.51 0.42
CA SER A 25 16.30 -15.43 0.91
C SER A 25 15.01 -15.32 0.10
N LYS A 26 15.06 -15.47 -1.23
CA LYS A 26 13.86 -15.45 -2.10
C LYS A 26 12.90 -16.59 -1.76
N ILE A 27 13.41 -17.78 -1.49
CA ILE A 27 12.59 -18.94 -1.09
C ILE A 27 11.91 -18.66 0.26
N THR A 28 12.67 -18.21 1.26
CA THR A 28 12.12 -17.86 2.58
C THR A 28 11.05 -16.77 2.48
N LEU A 29 11.32 -15.71 1.71
CA LEU A 29 10.37 -14.62 1.49
C LEU A 29 9.09 -15.10 0.78
N LYS A 30 9.20 -16.00 -0.20
CA LYS A 30 8.05 -16.57 -0.89
C LYS A 30 7.17 -17.40 0.04
N ILE A 31 7.77 -18.19 0.93
CA ILE A 31 7.04 -18.95 1.96
C ILE A 31 6.33 -18.00 2.92
N LEU A 32 7.02 -16.95 3.39
CA LEU A 32 6.45 -15.96 4.29
C LEU A 32 5.30 -15.19 3.65
N GLN A 33 5.47 -14.74 2.41
CA GLN A 33 4.42 -14.06 1.64
C GLN A 33 3.19 -14.95 1.49
N ALA A 34 3.37 -16.24 1.17
CA ALA A 34 2.24 -17.17 1.06
C ALA A 34 1.46 -17.33 2.38
N ARG A 35 2.16 -17.30 3.52
CA ARG A 35 1.52 -17.32 4.85
C ARG A 35 0.79 -16.01 5.16
N LEU A 36 1.42 -14.87 4.89
CA LEU A 36 0.82 -13.55 5.08
C LEU A 36 -0.40 -13.32 4.19
N GLN A 37 -0.40 -13.88 2.98
CA GLN A 37 -1.49 -13.73 2.02
C GLN A 37 -2.83 -14.24 2.57
N GLN A 38 -2.82 -15.23 3.46
CA GLN A 38 -4.04 -15.72 4.11
C GLN A 38 -4.68 -14.63 4.97
N TYR A 39 -3.88 -13.85 5.69
CA TYR A 39 -4.32 -12.71 6.49
C TYR A 39 -4.71 -11.54 5.61
N VAL A 40 -3.90 -11.20 4.61
CA VAL A 40 -4.24 -10.16 3.61
C VAL A 40 -5.62 -10.44 3.00
N ASN A 41 -5.89 -11.68 2.58
CA ASN A 41 -7.18 -12.02 1.99
C ASN A 41 -8.36 -11.98 2.98
N ARG A 42 -8.08 -12.14 4.28
CA ARG A 42 -9.07 -12.07 5.37
C ARG A 42 -9.39 -10.62 5.73
N GLU A 43 -8.36 -9.79 5.88
CA GLU A 43 -8.47 -8.41 6.34
C GLU A 43 -8.89 -7.45 5.21
N LEU A 44 -8.47 -7.68 3.96
CA LEU A 44 -8.76 -6.75 2.87
C LEU A 44 -10.20 -6.89 2.34
N PRO A 45 -10.99 -5.80 2.37
CA PRO A 45 -12.35 -5.78 1.87
C PRO A 45 -12.38 -5.80 0.34
N ASP A 46 -13.56 -6.05 -0.22
CA ASP A 46 -13.72 -6.21 -1.66
C ASP A 46 -13.36 -4.96 -2.48
N VAL A 47 -13.37 -3.79 -1.86
CA VAL A 47 -13.01 -2.51 -2.49
C VAL A 47 -11.50 -2.37 -2.75
N GLN A 48 -10.66 -3.16 -2.07
CA GLN A 48 -9.21 -3.23 -2.32
C GLN A 48 -8.91 -4.37 -3.31
N ALA A 49 -8.34 -4.00 -4.46
CA ALA A 49 -8.03 -4.91 -5.56
C ALA A 49 -6.52 -5.18 -5.72
N GLY A 50 -5.66 -4.40 -5.06
CA GLY A 50 -4.21 -4.58 -5.07
C GLY A 50 -3.79 -5.97 -4.55
N PHE A 51 -2.78 -6.57 -5.21
CA PHE A 51 -2.16 -7.85 -4.81
C PHE A 51 -3.12 -9.01 -4.49
N ARG A 52 -4.33 -9.01 -5.06
CA ARG A 52 -5.32 -10.08 -4.89
C ARG A 52 -5.45 -10.92 -6.14
N LYS A 53 -5.47 -12.24 -5.95
CA LYS A 53 -5.63 -13.19 -7.05
C LYS A 53 -6.98 -12.96 -7.76
N GLY A 54 -6.92 -12.83 -9.08
CA GLY A 54 -8.13 -12.67 -9.91
C GLY A 54 -8.74 -11.27 -9.89
N ARG A 55 -8.03 -10.26 -9.38
CA ARG A 55 -8.43 -8.86 -9.42
C ARG A 55 -7.38 -8.05 -10.15
N GLY A 56 -7.80 -7.28 -11.14
CA GLY A 56 -6.88 -6.44 -11.91
C GLY A 56 -7.41 -5.05 -12.16
N THR A 57 -6.56 -4.20 -12.73
CA THR A 57 -6.91 -2.82 -13.10
C THR A 57 -8.09 -2.76 -14.07
N ARG A 58 -8.30 -3.80 -14.89
CA ARG A 58 -9.47 -3.91 -15.79
C ARG A 58 -10.79 -3.92 -15.04
N ASP A 59 -10.88 -4.71 -13.98
CA ASP A 59 -12.08 -4.77 -13.12
C ASP A 59 -12.33 -3.40 -12.50
N ARG A 60 -11.25 -2.71 -12.14
CA ARG A 60 -11.35 -1.41 -11.52
C ARG A 60 -11.84 -0.32 -12.46
N ILE A 61 -11.27 -0.24 -13.65
CA ILE A 61 -11.73 0.68 -14.69
C ILE A 61 -13.19 0.38 -15.04
N ALA A 62 -13.57 -0.90 -15.10
CA ALA A 62 -14.97 -1.29 -15.31
C ALA A 62 -15.86 -0.77 -14.18
N ASN A 63 -15.50 -0.98 -12.91
CA ASN A 63 -16.29 -0.51 -11.76
C ASN A 63 -16.50 1.00 -11.78
N ILE A 64 -15.46 1.80 -12.04
CA ILE A 64 -15.58 3.26 -12.14
C ILE A 64 -16.51 3.65 -13.29
N ARG A 65 -16.37 3.03 -14.47
CA ARG A 65 -17.27 3.27 -15.62
C ARG A 65 -18.73 2.94 -15.29
N TRP A 66 -18.97 1.83 -14.59
CA TRP A 66 -20.30 1.43 -14.15
C TRP A 66 -20.91 2.43 -13.16
N ILE A 67 -20.11 2.91 -12.21
CA ILE A 67 -20.50 3.93 -11.23
C ILE A 67 -20.91 5.22 -11.95
N ILE A 68 -20.07 5.74 -12.86
CA ILE A 68 -20.35 6.97 -13.62
C ILE A 68 -21.62 6.81 -14.45
N LYS A 69 -21.77 5.66 -15.14
CA LYS A 69 -22.97 5.38 -15.93
C LYS A 69 -24.22 5.34 -15.06
N LYS A 70 -24.16 4.71 -13.88
CA LYS A 70 -25.29 4.64 -12.96
C LYS A 70 -25.68 6.02 -12.41
N ALA A 71 -24.73 6.85 -12.00
CA ALA A 71 -25.05 8.21 -11.57
C ALA A 71 -25.71 9.05 -12.66
N ARG A 72 -25.21 8.96 -13.90
CA ARG A 72 -25.85 9.64 -15.05
C ARG A 72 -27.29 9.19 -15.23
N ASN A 73 -27.55 7.88 -15.14
CA ASN A 73 -28.92 7.35 -15.26
C ASN A 73 -29.86 7.85 -14.15
N PHE A 74 -29.34 8.09 -12.95
CA PHE A 74 -30.11 8.61 -11.81
C PHE A 74 -30.01 10.13 -11.65
N GLN A 75 -29.37 10.83 -12.59
CA GLN A 75 -29.14 12.28 -12.55
C GLN A 75 -28.50 12.76 -11.23
N LYS A 76 -27.60 11.94 -10.68
CA LYS A 76 -26.83 12.28 -9.48
C LYS A 76 -25.47 12.85 -9.85
N ASN A 77 -25.02 13.83 -9.09
CA ASN A 77 -23.63 14.25 -9.11
C ASN A 77 -22.78 13.21 -8.40
N ILE A 78 -21.56 13.00 -8.92
CA ILE A 78 -20.52 12.24 -8.24
C ILE A 78 -19.25 13.06 -8.28
N TYR A 79 -18.58 13.12 -7.14
CA TYR A 79 -17.26 13.69 -6.99
C TYR A 79 -16.24 12.58 -6.72
N PHE A 80 -15.06 12.70 -7.32
CA PHE A 80 -13.95 11.78 -7.14
C PHE A 80 -12.75 12.53 -6.54
N CYS A 81 -12.06 11.91 -5.59
CA CYS A 81 -10.76 12.36 -5.11
C CYS A 81 -9.77 11.20 -5.24
N PHE A 82 -8.65 11.46 -5.92
CA PHE A 82 -7.57 10.50 -6.08
C PHE A 82 -6.47 10.86 -5.07
N ILE A 83 -6.16 9.90 -4.20
CA ILE A 83 -5.08 9.99 -3.22
C ILE A 83 -3.97 9.06 -3.72
N ASP A 84 -2.80 9.64 -3.87
CA ASP A 84 -1.55 8.94 -4.20
C ASP A 84 -0.63 9.10 -2.99
N TYR A 85 -0.31 7.99 -2.33
CA TYR A 85 0.64 8.01 -1.21
C TYR A 85 2.05 8.20 -1.77
N THR A 86 2.86 9.04 -1.13
CA THR A 86 4.27 9.16 -1.54
C THR A 86 4.94 7.79 -1.44
N LYS A 87 5.89 7.53 -2.35
CA LYS A 87 6.70 6.28 -2.39
C LYS A 87 7.51 6.02 -1.12
N ASP A 88 7.43 6.92 -0.17
CA ASP A 88 8.13 6.91 1.10
C ASP A 88 7.55 5.92 2.11
N PHE A 89 6.77 4.92 1.69
CA PHE A 89 6.46 3.78 2.54
C PHE A 89 7.72 3.07 3.06
N ASP A 90 8.82 3.17 2.31
CA ASP A 90 10.17 2.77 2.74
C ASP A 90 10.64 3.51 4.02
N TYR A 91 9.99 4.61 4.42
CA TYR A 91 10.27 5.41 5.63
C TYR A 91 9.22 5.25 6.74
N VAL A 92 8.19 4.41 6.57
CA VAL A 92 7.24 4.12 7.66
C VAL A 92 8.02 3.53 8.83
N GLY A 93 7.88 4.16 10.00
CA GLY A 93 8.56 3.72 11.21
C GLY A 93 8.23 2.25 11.48
N HIS A 94 9.23 1.37 11.36
CA HIS A 94 9.03 -0.08 11.51
C HIS A 94 8.31 -0.44 12.81
N ASN A 95 8.54 0.32 13.89
CA ASN A 95 7.84 0.14 15.16
C ASN A 95 6.31 0.28 15.06
N LYS A 96 5.82 1.25 14.28
CA LYS A 96 4.38 1.44 14.05
C LYS A 96 3.82 0.30 13.20
N LEU A 97 4.52 -0.10 12.13
CA LEU A 97 4.15 -1.26 11.32
C LEU A 97 4.00 -2.51 12.20
N TRP A 98 4.94 -2.78 13.09
CA TRP A 98 4.84 -3.96 13.96
C TRP A 98 3.71 -3.89 14.97
N LYS A 99 3.33 -2.68 15.42
CA LYS A 99 2.18 -2.47 16.29
C LYS A 99 0.87 -2.74 15.52
N ILE A 100 0.76 -2.21 14.30
CA ILE A 100 -0.40 -2.41 13.42
C ILE A 100 -0.59 -3.91 13.12
N LEU A 101 0.47 -4.63 12.73
CA LEU A 101 0.36 -6.07 12.46
C LEU A 101 -0.14 -6.85 13.70
N LYS A 102 0.24 -6.42 14.90
CA LYS A 102 -0.23 -7.03 16.14
C LYS A 102 -1.71 -6.72 16.40
N GLU A 103 -2.15 -5.49 16.16
CA GLU A 103 -3.55 -5.06 16.29
C GLU A 103 -4.46 -5.74 15.24
N MET A 104 -3.94 -6.03 14.04
CA MET A 104 -4.61 -6.83 13.01
C MET A 104 -4.52 -8.35 13.25
N GLU A 105 -4.14 -8.77 14.45
CA GLU A 105 -4.06 -10.18 14.88
C GLU A 105 -3.18 -11.07 13.98
N ILE A 106 -2.13 -10.49 13.38
CA ILE A 106 -1.11 -11.26 12.67
C ILE A 106 -0.28 -12.03 13.70
N PRO A 107 -0.10 -13.36 13.56
CA PRO A 107 0.60 -14.15 14.56
C PRO A 107 2.01 -13.65 14.88
N ASP A 108 2.35 -13.61 16.16
CA ASP A 108 3.64 -13.11 16.65
C ASP A 108 4.85 -13.79 16.00
N HIS A 109 4.76 -15.09 15.69
CA HIS A 109 5.85 -15.81 15.02
C HIS A 109 6.12 -15.30 13.60
N LEU A 110 5.09 -14.85 12.86
CA LEU A 110 5.26 -14.24 11.53
C LEU A 110 5.83 -12.83 11.66
N THR A 111 5.31 -12.04 12.61
CA THR A 111 5.80 -10.68 12.89
C THR A 111 7.25 -10.71 13.38
N CYS A 112 7.63 -11.70 14.19
CA CYS A 112 9.01 -11.91 14.61
C CYS A 112 9.93 -12.25 13.43
N LEU A 113 9.49 -13.15 12.54
CA LEU A 113 10.27 -13.48 11.34
C LEU A 113 10.43 -12.25 10.42
N LEU A 114 9.39 -11.44 10.25
CA LEU A 114 9.47 -10.16 9.53
C LEU A 114 10.47 -9.22 10.19
N ARG A 115 10.37 -9.00 11.52
CA ARG A 115 11.33 -8.15 12.25
C ARG A 115 12.77 -8.61 12.05
N ASN A 116 13.04 -9.91 12.12
CA ASN A 116 14.38 -10.46 11.91
C ASN A 116 14.87 -10.28 10.46
N LEU A 117 13.96 -10.40 9.48
CA LEU A 117 14.28 -10.12 8.08
C LEU A 117 14.59 -8.65 7.83
N TYR A 118 13.97 -7.73 8.59
CA TYR A 118 14.21 -6.30 8.50
C TYR A 118 15.45 -5.85 9.30
N ALA A 119 15.69 -6.39 10.48
CA ALA A 119 16.74 -5.98 11.42
C ALA A 119 18.19 -6.34 11.01
N GLY A 120 18.38 -7.04 9.89
CA GLY A 120 19.69 -7.52 9.44
C GLY A 120 20.03 -7.16 7.99
N GLN A 121 19.31 -6.21 7.38
CA GLN A 121 19.58 -5.81 6.00
C GLN A 121 20.44 -4.56 5.94
N GLU A 122 21.70 -4.76 5.57
CA GLU A 122 22.58 -3.69 5.08
C GLU A 122 22.54 -3.68 3.55
N ALA A 123 22.06 -2.60 2.95
CA ALA A 123 22.13 -2.39 1.51
C ALA A 123 23.45 -1.68 1.16
N THR A 124 24.21 -2.24 0.23
CA THR A 124 25.40 -1.59 -0.34
C THR A 124 25.04 -1.10 -1.74
N GLU A 125 24.90 0.21 -1.92
CA GLU A 125 24.75 0.77 -3.28
C GLU A 125 26.06 0.51 -4.07
N LEU A 126 25.97 -0.06 -5.28
CA LEU A 126 27.10 0.03 -6.22
C LEU A 126 26.71 0.97 -7.35
N ASP A 127 27.61 1.91 -7.58
CA ASP A 127 27.62 2.77 -8.76
C ASP A 127 28.32 2.00 -9.89
N MET A 128 27.69 1.90 -11.05
CA MET A 128 28.24 1.13 -12.17
C MET A 128 29.31 1.91 -12.95
N GLU A 129 29.51 3.21 -12.68
CA GLU A 129 30.49 4.05 -13.39
C GLU A 129 31.83 4.22 -12.67
N GLN A 130 31.90 4.06 -11.35
CA GLN A 130 33.15 4.16 -10.60
C GLN A 130 33.32 2.99 -9.63
N HIS A 131 34.40 2.22 -9.78
CA HIS A 131 34.79 1.11 -8.92
C HIS A 131 35.25 1.56 -7.50
N THR A 132 34.50 2.42 -6.85
CA THR A 132 34.79 2.91 -5.50
C THR A 132 33.53 2.79 -4.66
N GLY A 133 33.46 1.70 -3.89
CA GLY A 133 32.40 1.49 -2.92
C GLY A 133 32.43 2.58 -1.85
N SER A 134 31.37 3.38 -1.77
CA SER A 134 31.12 4.26 -0.64
C SER A 134 30.10 3.62 0.30
N LYS A 135 30.40 3.57 1.59
CA LYS A 135 29.44 3.21 2.63
C LYS A 135 28.61 4.45 2.95
N LEU A 136 27.38 4.52 2.45
CA LEU A 136 26.44 5.50 2.97
C LEU A 136 25.89 4.98 4.30
N GLY A 137 26.11 5.72 5.38
CA GLY A 137 25.47 5.48 6.66
C GLY A 137 24.00 5.89 6.59
N LYS A 138 23.10 4.90 6.53
CA LYS A 138 21.75 4.86 7.10
C LYS A 138 21.08 3.54 6.71
N GLU A 139 20.36 2.93 7.64
CA GLU A 139 19.64 1.67 7.52
C GLU A 139 18.61 1.73 6.37
N TYR A 140 18.95 1.20 5.20
CA TYR A 140 18.00 0.99 4.11
C TYR A 140 17.55 -0.46 4.11
N VAL A 141 16.41 -0.73 4.74
CA VAL A 141 15.83 -2.07 4.83
C VAL A 141 14.79 -2.24 3.71
N LYS A 142 15.19 -2.86 2.60
CA LYS A 142 14.28 -3.15 1.49
C LYS A 142 13.85 -4.61 1.51
N ALA A 143 12.81 -4.94 2.29
CA ALA A 143 12.09 -6.20 2.14
C ALA A 143 11.13 -6.15 0.94
N VAL A 144 11.70 -6.09 -0.27
CA VAL A 144 11.00 -5.86 -1.55
C VAL A 144 9.84 -6.84 -1.83
N TYR A 145 9.91 -8.08 -1.33
CA TYR A 145 8.89 -9.08 -1.65
C TYR A 145 7.70 -9.11 -0.69
N CYS A 146 7.87 -8.67 0.57
CA CYS A 146 6.76 -8.56 1.53
C CYS A 146 6.18 -7.14 1.59
N SER A 147 6.93 -6.13 1.13
CA SER A 147 6.53 -4.73 1.11
C SER A 147 5.11 -4.49 0.57
N PRO A 148 4.68 -5.10 -0.56
CA PRO A 148 3.36 -4.77 -1.09
C PRO A 148 2.19 -5.33 -0.26
N CYS A 149 2.32 -6.54 0.29
CA CYS A 149 1.31 -7.10 1.20
C CYS A 149 1.27 -6.35 2.54
N LEU A 150 2.42 -5.90 3.03
CA LEU A 150 2.50 -5.11 4.28
C LEU A 150 1.93 -3.70 4.08
N PHE A 151 2.18 -3.10 2.92
CA PHE A 151 1.55 -1.84 2.53
C PHE A 151 0.03 -1.97 2.50
N ASP A 152 -0.49 -3.01 1.84
CA ASP A 152 -1.92 -3.25 1.77
C ASP A 152 -2.57 -3.39 3.15
N LEU A 153 -1.93 -4.09 4.09
CA LEU A 153 -2.39 -4.21 5.48
C LEU A 153 -2.34 -2.86 6.21
N TYR A 154 -1.27 -2.10 6.03
CA TYR A 154 -1.11 -0.78 6.63
C TYR A 154 -2.17 0.21 6.12
N ALA A 155 -2.35 0.27 4.80
CA ALA A 155 -3.37 1.10 4.17
C ALA A 155 -4.78 0.65 4.57
N GLU A 156 -5.00 -0.66 4.73
CA GLU A 156 -6.27 -1.17 5.25
C GLU A 156 -6.53 -0.70 6.69
N TYR A 157 -5.52 -0.77 7.56
CA TYR A 157 -5.62 -0.30 8.94
C TYR A 157 -6.03 1.18 9.01
N ILE A 158 -5.41 2.05 8.21
CA ILE A 158 -5.82 3.47 8.08
C ILE A 158 -7.29 3.58 7.67
N MET A 159 -7.70 2.83 6.65
CA MET A 159 -9.04 2.93 6.09
C MET A 159 -10.13 2.40 7.04
N GLN A 160 -9.80 1.40 7.87
CA GLN A 160 -10.69 0.90 8.92
C GLN A 160 -10.86 1.95 10.03
N ASN A 161 -9.76 2.52 10.50
CA ASN A 161 -9.78 3.51 11.58
C ASN A 161 -10.35 4.86 11.15
N ALA A 162 -10.26 5.20 9.87
CA ALA A 162 -10.89 6.40 9.32
C ALA A 162 -12.43 6.33 9.36
N GLY A 163 -13.03 5.21 9.79
CA GLY A 163 -14.47 5.08 10.01
C GLY A 163 -15.28 5.23 8.72
N LEU A 164 -14.66 4.98 7.57
CA LEU A 164 -15.32 5.14 6.27
C LEU A 164 -16.41 4.08 6.06
N HIS A 165 -16.29 2.90 6.65
CA HIS A 165 -17.31 1.86 6.52
C HIS A 165 -18.64 2.25 7.20
N GLU A 166 -18.57 3.03 8.29
CA GLU A 166 -19.73 3.50 9.05
C GLU A 166 -20.29 4.83 8.53
N ALA A 167 -19.53 5.53 7.70
CA ALA A 167 -19.94 6.80 7.14
C ALA A 167 -21.15 6.63 6.20
N GLN A 168 -22.17 7.47 6.38
CA GLN A 168 -23.28 7.58 5.43
C GLN A 168 -22.87 8.24 4.09
N ALA A 169 -21.64 8.76 4.02
CA ALA A 169 -21.05 9.33 2.82
C ALA A 169 -20.71 8.25 1.78
N GLY A 170 -20.85 8.60 0.50
CA GLY A 170 -20.50 7.73 -0.62
C GLY A 170 -21.63 7.59 -1.65
N ILE A 171 -21.45 6.68 -2.59
CA ILE A 171 -22.43 6.42 -3.65
C ILE A 171 -23.28 5.21 -3.25
N LYS A 172 -24.60 5.38 -3.25
CA LYS A 172 -25.52 4.31 -2.87
C LYS A 172 -25.78 3.36 -4.03
N ILE A 173 -25.28 2.12 -3.91
CA ILE A 173 -25.44 1.05 -4.91
C ILE A 173 -26.06 -0.17 -4.23
N VAL A 174 -27.25 -0.58 -4.67
CA VAL A 174 -27.97 -1.77 -4.16
C VAL A 174 -28.07 -1.76 -2.61
N GLY A 175 -28.38 -0.61 -2.03
CA GLY A 175 -28.54 -0.45 -0.58
C GLY A 175 -27.23 -0.34 0.23
N ARG A 176 -26.06 -0.45 -0.41
CA ARG A 176 -24.76 -0.24 0.24
C ARG A 176 -24.13 1.07 -0.22
N ASN A 177 -23.41 1.74 0.66
CA ASN A 177 -22.60 2.89 0.29
C ASN A 177 -21.21 2.45 -0.15
N ILE A 178 -20.78 2.96 -1.30
CA ILE A 178 -19.43 2.79 -1.81
C ILE A 178 -18.78 4.17 -1.82
N ASN A 179 -17.89 4.40 -0.87
CA ASN A 179 -17.18 5.68 -0.72
C ASN A 179 -15.71 5.62 -1.14
N ASN A 180 -15.16 4.40 -1.28
CA ASN A 180 -13.80 4.24 -1.72
C ASN A 180 -13.65 3.02 -2.60
N LEU A 181 -12.59 3.10 -3.37
CA LEU A 181 -12.18 2.13 -4.33
C LEU A 181 -10.65 2.21 -4.23
N ARG A 182 -9.96 1.08 -3.98
CA ARG A 182 -8.49 1.04 -3.88
C ARG A 182 -7.80 0.04 -4.81
N TYR A 183 -6.60 0.36 -5.25
CA TYR A 183 -5.68 -0.56 -5.92
C TYR A 183 -4.27 -0.22 -5.45
N THR A 184 -3.68 -1.07 -4.61
CA THR A 184 -2.38 -0.80 -3.98
C THR A 184 -2.42 0.56 -3.27
N ASP A 185 -1.46 1.43 -3.55
CA ASP A 185 -1.30 2.83 -3.15
C ASP A 185 -2.31 3.80 -3.81
N ASP A 186 -2.91 3.43 -4.94
CA ASP A 186 -3.93 4.24 -5.61
C ASP A 186 -5.28 4.15 -4.88
N ILE A 187 -5.64 5.18 -4.12
CA ILE A 187 -6.93 5.28 -3.46
C ILE A 187 -7.83 6.28 -4.20
N THR A 188 -9.05 5.84 -4.53
CA THR A 188 -10.09 6.69 -5.10
C THR A 188 -11.23 6.82 -4.09
N LEU A 189 -11.39 8.01 -3.51
CA LEU A 189 -12.57 8.37 -2.73
C LEU A 189 -13.67 8.92 -3.64
N MET A 190 -14.92 8.69 -3.25
CA MET A 190 -16.09 9.05 -4.03
C MET A 190 -17.27 9.41 -3.13
N ALA A 191 -18.03 10.44 -3.49
CA ALA A 191 -19.25 10.82 -2.79
C ALA A 191 -20.25 11.54 -3.72
N GLU A 192 -21.49 11.70 -3.27
CA GLU A 192 -22.55 12.40 -4.02
C GLU A 192 -22.50 13.94 -3.82
N SER A 193 -21.80 14.43 -2.78
CA SER A 193 -21.54 15.85 -2.51
C SER A 193 -20.06 16.16 -2.26
N GLU A 194 -19.67 17.42 -2.45
CA GLU A 194 -18.30 17.87 -2.19
C GLU A 194 -17.99 17.86 -0.68
N GLU A 195 -18.98 18.17 0.16
CA GLU A 195 -18.88 18.17 1.62
C GLU A 195 -18.60 16.77 2.17
N GLU A 196 -19.32 15.77 1.67
CA GLU A 196 -19.09 14.36 2.03
C GLU A 196 -17.70 13.91 1.61
N LEU A 197 -17.29 14.23 0.38
CA LEU A 197 -15.97 13.87 -0.13
C LEU A 197 -14.85 14.49 0.70
N LYS A 198 -14.98 15.78 1.05
CA LYS A 198 -14.03 16.48 1.92
C LYS A 198 -13.99 15.85 3.32
N SER A 199 -15.14 15.50 3.88
CA SER A 199 -15.19 14.81 5.18
C SER A 199 -14.44 13.47 5.15
N CYS A 200 -14.67 12.65 4.11
CA CYS A 200 -13.94 11.40 3.92
C CYS A 200 -12.43 11.61 3.78
N LEU A 201 -12.01 12.59 2.97
CA LEU A 201 -10.60 12.92 2.76
C LEU A 201 -9.92 13.35 4.07
N MET A 202 -10.59 14.20 4.86
CA MET A 202 -10.04 14.69 6.13
C MET A 202 -9.85 13.56 7.15
N LYS A 203 -10.80 12.62 7.24
CA LYS A 203 -10.68 11.44 8.12
C LYS A 203 -9.49 10.56 7.73
N VAL A 204 -9.34 10.27 6.44
CA VAL A 204 -8.20 9.46 5.94
C VAL A 204 -6.88 10.19 6.19
N LYS A 205 -6.85 11.51 5.99
CA LYS A 205 -5.68 12.34 6.24
C LYS A 205 -5.27 12.31 7.71
N GLU A 206 -6.20 12.56 8.63
CA GLU A 206 -5.97 12.56 10.08
C GLU A 206 -5.39 11.22 10.57
N GLU A 207 -6.01 10.11 10.15
CA GLU A 207 -5.50 8.77 10.49
C GLU A 207 -4.13 8.48 9.86
N SER A 208 -3.89 8.96 8.64
CA SER A 208 -2.58 8.81 7.99
C SER A 208 -1.49 9.59 8.74
N GLU A 209 -1.78 10.81 9.18
CA GLU A 209 -0.85 11.67 9.93
C GLU A 209 -0.55 11.11 11.34
N ASN A 210 -1.53 10.49 12.01
CA ASN A 210 -1.31 9.81 13.29
C ASN A 210 -0.29 8.65 13.17
N LEU A 211 -0.24 8.02 11.99
CA LEU A 211 0.61 6.86 11.73
C LEU A 211 1.91 7.20 10.98
N ALA A 212 2.06 8.39 10.43
CA ALA A 212 3.31 8.94 9.91
C ALA A 212 4.30 9.23 11.05
#